data_AF-A0A9E2DQI0-F1
#
_entry.id   AF-A0A9E2DQI0-F1
#
_cell.length_a   1.000
_cell.length_b   1.000
_cell.length_c   1.000
_cell.angle_alpha   90.00
_cell.angle_beta   90.00
_cell.angle_gamma   90.00
#
_symmetry.space_group_name_H-M   'P 1'
#
loop_
_entity.id
_entity.type
_entity.pdbx_description
1 polymer ?
#
loop_
_entity_poly.entity_id
_entity_poly.type
_entity_poly.pdbx_seq_one_letter_code
_entity_poly.pdbx_strand_id
1 'polypeptide(L)' 'MTVRIAMWSGPRNISTAMMRAWENRADTTVIDEPFYAAYLTITRIEHPMNEAVIASQPEDWRVVA' A
#
# COMPACT_ATOMS: atom_id res chain seq x y z
N MET A 1 21.87 8.92 -2.44
CA MET A 1 20.63 9.64 -2.77
C MET A 1 19.53 8.60 -2.91
N THR A 2 18.39 8.78 -2.25
CA THR A 2 17.28 7.81 -2.29
C THR A 2 16.33 8.17 -3.42
N VAL A 3 15.96 7.18 -4.25
CA VAL A 3 14.97 7.33 -5.31
C VAL A 3 13.65 6.75 -4.82
N ARG A 4 12.56 7.54 -4.91
CA ARG A 4 11.20 7.08 -4.60
C ARG A 4 10.51 6.69 -5.90
N ILE A 5 9.96 5.48 -5.95
CA ILE A 5 9.21 4.96 -7.09
C ILE A 5 7.78 4.69 -6.62
N ALA A 6 6.81 5.35 -7.26
CA ALA A 6 5.40 5.07 -7.01
C ALA A 6 4.92 3.99 -7.99
N MET A 7 4.46 2.86 -7.45
CA MET A 7 3.89 1.76 -8.23
C MET A 7 2.37 1.74 -8.06
N TRP A 8 1.65 1.76 -9.17
CA TRP A 8 0.19 1.74 -9.20
C TRP A 8 -0.25 0.56 -10.08
N SER A 9 -1.13 -0.28 -9.56
CA SER A 9 -1.65 -1.44 -10.29
C SER A 9 -3.06 -1.75 -9.83
N GLY A 10 -3.87 -2.31 -10.74
CA GLY A 10 -5.16 -2.87 -10.35
C GLY A 10 -5.01 -4.20 -9.60
N PRO A 11 -6.06 -4.67 -8.91
CA PRO A 11 -6.05 -5.98 -8.26
C PRO A 11 -5.72 -7.10 -9.25
N ARG A 12 -4.94 -8.09 -8.78
CA ARG A 12 -4.54 -9.28 -9.55
C ARG A 12 -3.72 -8.99 -10.82
N ASN A 13 -3.01 -7.86 -10.85
CA ASN A 13 -2.16 -7.46 -11.98
C ASN A 13 -0.66 -7.45 -11.61
N ILE A 14 -0.14 -8.61 -11.21
CA ILE A 14 1.30 -8.91 -11.02
C ILE A 14 2.05 -8.02 -9.98
N SER A 15 1.40 -7.04 -9.37
CA SER A 15 1.98 -6.10 -8.39
C SER A 15 2.69 -6.82 -7.25
N THR A 16 2.07 -7.84 -6.66
CA THR A 16 2.69 -8.64 -5.59
C THR A 16 3.99 -9.31 -6.05
N ALA A 17 4.00 -9.93 -7.23
CA ALA A 17 5.21 -10.57 -7.75
C ALA A 17 6.32 -9.55 -8.00
N MET A 18 5.98 -8.38 -8.54
CA MET A 18 6.93 -7.28 -8.71
C MET A 18 7.46 -6.81 -7.36
N MET A 19 6.60 -6.55 -6.38
CA MET A 19 6.99 -6.13 -5.04
C MET A 19 7.95 -7.13 -4.38
N ARG A 20 7.66 -8.44 -4.47
CA ARG A 20 8.57 -9.48 -3.97
C ARG A 20 9.92 -9.50 -4.68
N ALA A 21 9.96 -9.23 -5.98
CA ALA A 21 11.22 -9.14 -6.72
C ALA A 21 12.08 -7.97 -6.25
N TRP A 22 11.48 -6.82 -5.92
CA TRP A 22 12.18 -5.67 -5.37
C TRP A 22 12.61 -5.93 -3.92
N GLU A 23 11.71 -6.45 -3.07
CA GLU A 23 11.99 -6.80 -1.67
C GLU A 23 13.20 -7.73 -1.50
N ASN A 24 13.48 -8.61 -2.47
CA ASN A 24 14.64 -9.50 -2.46
C ASN A 24 15.98 -8.81 -2.73
N ARG A 25 16.00 -7.52 -3.03
CA ARG A 25 17.23 -6.75 -3.26
C ARG A 25 17.63 -5.98 -2.01
N ALA A 26 18.91 -6.11 -1.63
CA ALA A 26 19.46 -5.43 -0.45
C ALA A 26 19.49 -3.90 -0.54
N ASP A 27 19.34 -3.33 -1.74
CA ASP A 27 19.39 -1.88 -1.99
C ASP A 27 18.00 -1.23 -2.07
N THR A 28 16.93 -1.96 -1.74
CA THR A 28 15.57 -1.43 -1.84
C THR A 28 14.76 -1.67 -0.57
N THR A 29 13.69 -0.89 -0.41
CA THR A 29 12.66 -1.09 0.61
C THR A 29 11.32 -0.94 -0.06
N VAL A 30 10.41 -1.88 0.21
CA VAL A 30 9.09 -1.92 -0.40
C VAL A 30 8.04 -1.60 0.66
N ILE A 31 7.03 -0.81 0.29
CA ILE A 31 5.90 -0.46 1.13
C ILE A 31 4.64 -0.94 0.41
N ASP A 32 3.85 -1.78 1.08
CA ASP A 32 2.63 -2.37 0.54
C ASP A 32 1.41 -1.49 0.82
N GLU A 33 0.72 -1.09 -0.25
CA GLU A 33 -0.55 -0.34 -0.24
C GLU A 33 -0.72 0.66 0.94
N PRO A 34 0.17 1.65 1.12
CA PRO A 34 0.19 2.49 2.33
C PRO A 34 -1.02 3.41 2.47
N PHE A 35 -1.77 3.61 1.38
CA PHE A 35 -2.94 4.48 1.33
C PHE A 35 -4.26 3.73 1.59
N TYR A 36 -4.22 2.44 1.93
CA TYR A 36 -5.40 1.59 1.90
C TYR A 36 -6.41 1.94 3.00
N ALA A 37 -5.96 2.13 4.25
CA ALA A 37 -6.85 2.59 5.33
C ALA A 37 -7.46 3.97 5.04
N ALA A 38 -6.65 4.92 4.56
CA ALA A 38 -7.13 6.25 4.17
C ALA A 38 -8.20 6.17 3.07
N TYR A 39 -7.96 5.34 2.05
CA TYR A 39 -8.92 5.10 0.97
C TYR A 39 -10.24 4.51 1.49
N LEU A 40 -10.20 3.46 2.32
CA LEU A 40 -11.41 2.84 2.88
C LEU A 40 -12.18 3.81 3.79
N THR A 41 -11.47 4.60 4.58
CA THR A 41 -12.06 5.62 5.48
C THR A 41 -12.81 6.70 4.70
N ILE A 42 -12.21 7.20 3.61
CA ILE A 42 -12.79 8.27 2.79
C ILE A 42 -13.99 7.73 1.99
N THR A 43 -13.84 6.56 1.37
CA THR A 43 -14.83 6.05 0.42
C THR A 43 -15.99 5.31 1.09
N ARG A 44 -15.79 4.76 2.30
CA ARG A 44 -16.79 4.00 3.07
C ARG A 44 -17.40 2.83 2.29
N ILE A 45 -16.66 2.28 1.33
CA ILE A 45 -17.09 1.09 0.60
C ILE A 45 -17.15 -0.11 1.54
N GLU A 46 -18.09 -1.01 1.29
CA GLU A 46 -18.14 -2.28 2.00
C GLU A 46 -16.93 -3.14 1.58
N HIS A 47 -16.10 -3.51 2.55
CA HIS A 47 -14.86 -4.22 2.31
C HIS A 47 -14.68 -5.35 3.35
N PRO A 48 -14.25 -6.56 2.95
CA PRO A 48 -13.92 -7.62 3.90
C PRO A 48 -12.85 -7.17 4.89
N MET A 49 -13.02 -7.47 6.18
CA MET A 49 -12.06 -7.09 7.23
C MET A 49 -11.79 -5.57 7.31
N ASN A 50 -12.75 -4.72 6.91
CA ASN A 50 -12.59 -3.26 6.86
C ASN A 50 -11.98 -2.67 8.15
N GLU A 51 -12.56 -2.99 9.31
CA GLU A 51 -12.07 -2.49 10.60
C GLU A 51 -10.62 -2.90 10.89
N ALA A 52 -10.25 -4.15 10.56
CA ALA A 52 -8.89 -4.63 10.77
C ALA A 52 -7.88 -3.95 9.84
N VAL A 53 -8.27 -3.66 8.60
CA VAL A 53 -7.43 -2.92 7.64
C VAL A 53 -7.25 -1.48 8.10
N ILE A 54 -8.33 -0.80 8.47
CA ILE A 54 -8.27 0.58 8.99
C ILE A 54 -7.40 0.65 10.25
N ALA A 55 -7.53 -0.30 11.17
CA ALA A 55 -6.70 -0.33 12.39
C ALA A 55 -5.21 -0.60 12.12
N SER A 56 -4.85 -1.13 10.95
CA SER A 56 -3.47 -1.52 10.62
C SER A 56 -2.62 -0.39 10.02
N GLN A 57 -3.23 0.72 9.59
CA GLN A 57 -2.56 1.80 8.87
C GLN A 57 -3.14 3.18 9.23
N PRO A 58 -2.45 4.30 8.97
CA PRO A 58 -2.99 5.63 9.20
C PRO A 58 -4.22 5.94 8.32
N GLU A 59 -5.24 6.56 8.93
CA GLU A 59 -6.43 7.04 8.21
C GLU A 59 -6.18 8.36 7.46
N ASP A 60 -5.21 9.18 7.89
CA ASP A 60 -4.78 10.37 7.15
C ASP A 60 -3.64 10.03 6.19
N TRP A 61 -3.93 10.11 4.89
CA TRP A 61 -2.96 9.84 3.82
C TRP A 61 -1.70 10.71 3.90
N ARG A 62 -1.76 11.89 4.53
CA ARG A 62 -0.61 12.79 4.68
C ARG A 62 0.51 12.19 5.53
N VAL A 63 0.20 11.19 6.35
CA VAL A 63 1.19 10.49 7.20
C VAL A 63 2.13 9.61 6.36
N VAL A 64 1.69 9.16 5.19
CA VAL A 64 2.40 8.20 4.33
C VAL A 64 2.80 8.77 2.96
N ALA A 65 2.58 10.08 2.74
CA ALA A 65 2.90 10.78 1.51
C ALA A 65 4.40 11.10 1.33
#